data_AF-E3JAK1-F1
#
_entry.id   AF-E3JAK1-F1
#
_cell.length_a   1.000
_cell.length_b   1.000
_cell.length_c   1.000
_cell.angle_alpha   90.00
_cell.angle_beta   90.00
_cell.angle_gamma   90.00
#
_symmetry.space_group_name_H-M   'P 1'
#
loop_
_entity.id
_entity.type
_entity.pdbx_description
1 polymer ?
#
loop_
_entity_poly.entity_id
_entity_poly.type
_entity_poly.pdbx_seq_one_letter_code
_entity_poly.pdbx_strand_id
1 'polypeptide(L)'
;MTDDDAGPAALAVATCTWDAAAPDRVTVTYLVPGQAHSEAATQTALLTFSTGGLDAAGHHQAAARLPDGAELAIELDVTTRGTALVDVEAKVGEAKFGEAKFGEAKFGGTVWRGMGLRDEASPSTVLVSCWTGDAAPTGIVRYTIRDPYTIDAYYCSIMSATSGQHEALRGRAIGDTRDGFPGTYAITYDGYGGTTWGPFTWTITQRGPALDLTWHQNGQLWMTGFGFVDPADPRSIIVNYSGAKR
;
A
#
# COMPACT_ATOMS: atom_id res chain seq x y z
N MET A 1 26.08 1.40 -26.32
CA MET A 1 24.61 1.33 -26.13
C MET A 1 24.46 0.71 -24.76
N THR A 2 24.37 1.55 -23.74
CA THR A 2 24.32 1.15 -22.33
C THR A 2 22.86 0.90 -21.96
N ASP A 3 22.54 -0.34 -21.60
CA ASP A 3 21.24 -0.78 -21.07
C ASP A 3 21.01 -0.22 -19.64
N ASP A 4 20.98 1.10 -19.50
CA ASP A 4 20.68 1.79 -18.23
C ASP A 4 19.33 2.52 -18.22
N ASP A 5 18.53 2.39 -19.28
CA ASP A 5 17.13 2.85 -19.32
C ASP A 5 16.16 1.79 -18.76
N ALA A 6 16.56 1.13 -17.66
CA ALA A 6 15.58 0.49 -16.79
C ALA A 6 14.76 1.62 -16.14
N GLY A 7 13.73 2.09 -16.85
CA GLY A 7 12.73 3.02 -16.32
C GLY A 7 12.26 2.55 -14.93
N PRO A 8 11.81 3.48 -14.07
CA PRO A 8 11.50 3.17 -12.68
C PRO A 8 10.66 1.89 -12.61
N ALA A 9 11.22 0.87 -11.95
CA ALA A 9 10.60 -0.45 -11.80
C ALA A 9 9.11 -0.28 -11.54
N ALA A 10 8.28 -0.89 -12.37
CA ALA A 10 6.84 -0.63 -12.39
C ALA A 10 6.25 -0.93 -11.00
N LEU A 11 6.07 0.14 -10.23
CA LEU A 11 5.54 0.08 -8.88
C LEU A 11 4.03 -0.09 -9.01
N ALA A 12 3.59 -1.32 -9.10
CA ALA A 12 2.20 -1.65 -8.99
C ALA A 12 1.88 -1.72 -7.49
N VAL A 13 1.22 -0.68 -7.00
CA VAL A 13 0.81 -0.54 -5.61
C VAL A 13 -0.60 -1.06 -5.53
N ALA A 14 -0.81 -2.11 -4.74
CA ALA A 14 -2.14 -2.59 -4.41
C ALA A 14 -2.47 -2.16 -2.98
N THR A 15 -3.64 -1.57 -2.75
CA THR A 15 -4.21 -1.41 -1.41
C THR A 15 -5.34 -2.41 -1.24
N CYS A 16 -5.27 -3.17 -0.16
CA CYS A 16 -6.30 -4.11 0.24
C CYS A 16 -7.09 -3.51 1.40
N THR A 17 -8.38 -3.29 1.22
CA THR A 17 -9.29 -2.95 2.32
C THR A 17 -10.27 -4.10 2.53
N TRP A 18 -10.39 -4.54 3.78
CA TRP A 18 -11.26 -5.65 4.15
C TRP A 18 -12.61 -5.14 4.63
N ASP A 19 -13.69 -5.78 4.20
CA ASP A 19 -15.04 -5.46 4.67
C ASP A 19 -15.27 -6.15 6.03
N ALA A 20 -15.48 -5.36 7.09
CA ALA A 20 -15.79 -5.89 8.41
C ALA A 20 -17.11 -6.71 8.43
N ALA A 21 -18.04 -6.42 7.53
CA ALA A 21 -19.28 -7.17 7.38
C ALA A 21 -19.12 -8.43 6.52
N ALA A 22 -18.04 -8.53 5.74
CA ALA A 22 -17.72 -9.67 4.89
C ALA A 22 -16.21 -10.01 5.03
N PRO A 23 -15.81 -10.68 6.13
CA PRO A 23 -14.42 -10.96 6.46
C PRO A 23 -13.75 -11.96 5.50
N ASP A 24 -14.43 -12.43 4.48
CA ASP A 24 -13.90 -13.18 3.35
C ASP A 24 -13.63 -12.30 2.12
N ARG A 25 -13.97 -10.99 2.13
CA ARG A 25 -13.88 -10.10 0.97
C ARG A 25 -12.88 -8.97 1.13
N VAL A 26 -12.14 -8.71 0.05
CA VAL A 26 -11.15 -7.65 -0.08
C VAL A 26 -11.41 -6.82 -1.30
N THR A 27 -11.43 -5.52 -1.13
CA THR A 27 -11.26 -4.61 -2.25
C THR A 27 -9.78 -4.37 -2.47
N VAL A 28 -9.29 -4.75 -3.64
CA VAL A 28 -7.92 -4.46 -4.09
C VAL A 28 -7.98 -3.34 -5.11
N THR A 29 -7.34 -2.22 -4.80
CA THR A 29 -7.13 -1.14 -5.76
C THR A 29 -5.67 -1.12 -6.15
N TYR A 30 -5.36 -1.21 -7.45
CA TYR A 30 -3.97 -1.27 -7.90
C TYR A 30 -3.70 -0.48 -9.19
N LEU A 31 -2.43 -0.13 -9.36
CA LEU A 31 -1.92 0.40 -10.64
C LEU A 31 -1.45 -0.73 -11.55
N VAL A 32 -1.83 -0.67 -12.82
CA VAL A 32 -1.31 -1.58 -13.85
C VAL A 32 0.14 -1.20 -14.19
N PRO A 33 1.10 -2.15 -14.11
CA PRO A 33 2.47 -1.94 -14.54
C PRO A 33 2.56 -1.33 -15.95
N GLY A 34 3.43 -0.34 -16.15
CA GLY A 34 3.68 0.28 -17.47
C GLY A 34 2.63 1.32 -17.91
N GLN A 35 1.52 1.47 -17.17
CA GLN A 35 0.52 2.52 -17.43
C GLN A 35 0.57 3.67 -16.42
N ALA A 36 1.50 3.65 -15.46
CA ALA A 36 1.58 4.58 -14.32
C ALA A 36 1.47 6.08 -14.66
N HIS A 37 1.71 6.47 -15.92
CA HIS A 37 1.59 7.84 -16.42
C HIS A 37 0.20 8.24 -16.96
N SER A 38 -0.77 7.33 -17.01
CA SER A 38 -2.12 7.60 -17.54
C SER A 38 -3.20 7.54 -16.46
N GLU A 39 -4.22 8.40 -16.56
CA GLU A 39 -5.39 8.37 -15.65
C GLU A 39 -6.17 7.04 -15.73
N ALA A 40 -6.02 6.28 -16.83
CA ALA A 40 -6.65 4.98 -17.04
C ALA A 40 -5.92 3.80 -16.35
N ALA A 41 -4.84 4.06 -15.61
CA ALA A 41 -3.95 3.03 -15.09
C ALA A 41 -4.40 2.36 -13.79
N THR A 42 -5.44 2.87 -13.16
CA THR A 42 -5.94 2.32 -11.90
C THR A 42 -7.08 1.36 -12.15
N GLN A 43 -6.98 0.17 -11.59
CA GLN A 43 -8.04 -0.82 -11.58
C GLN A 43 -8.43 -1.16 -10.14
N THR A 44 -9.71 -1.48 -9.94
CA THR A 44 -10.22 -1.99 -8.67
C THR A 44 -10.83 -3.37 -8.92
N ALA A 45 -10.43 -4.34 -8.12
CA ALA A 45 -10.94 -5.70 -8.14
C ALA A 45 -11.46 -6.07 -6.74
N LEU A 46 -12.64 -6.67 -6.68
CA LEU A 46 -13.14 -7.30 -5.45
C LEU A 46 -12.69 -8.76 -5.45
N LEU A 47 -11.81 -9.09 -4.52
CA LEU A 47 -11.31 -10.43 -4.27
C LEU A 47 -12.10 -11.08 -3.13
N THR A 48 -12.42 -12.36 -3.28
CA THR A 48 -12.98 -13.17 -2.18
C THR A 48 -11.97 -14.26 -1.84
N PHE A 49 -11.56 -14.31 -0.58
CA PHE A 49 -10.62 -15.28 -0.05
C PHE A 49 -11.32 -16.58 0.32
N SER A 50 -10.68 -17.70 0.01
CA SER A 50 -11.22 -19.04 0.26
C SER A 50 -11.15 -19.49 1.72
N THR A 51 -10.28 -18.85 2.50
CA THR A 51 -10.08 -19.09 3.93
C THR A 51 -10.67 -17.91 4.70
N GLY A 52 -11.29 -18.18 5.87
CA GLY A 52 -11.85 -17.13 6.75
C GLY A 52 -10.84 -16.02 7.06
N GLY A 53 -11.33 -14.92 7.64
CA GLY A 53 -10.58 -13.65 7.77
C GLY A 53 -9.11 -13.75 8.17
N LEU A 54 -8.31 -12.75 7.77
CA LEU A 54 -6.84 -12.68 7.94
C LEU A 54 -6.35 -12.56 9.41
N ASP A 55 -7.19 -12.82 10.40
CA ASP A 55 -6.77 -12.72 11.80
C ASP A 55 -5.78 -13.82 12.20
N ALA A 56 -5.81 -14.96 11.52
CA ALA A 56 -4.89 -16.06 11.67
C ALA A 56 -3.67 -15.90 10.74
N ALA A 57 -2.47 -16.06 11.30
CA ALA A 57 -1.29 -16.33 10.48
C ALA A 57 -1.56 -17.56 9.61
N GLY A 58 -1.20 -17.49 8.33
CA GLY A 58 -1.54 -18.54 7.39
C GLY A 58 -1.40 -18.15 5.93
N HIS A 59 -1.66 -19.13 5.09
CA HIS A 59 -1.71 -18.98 3.64
C HIS A 59 -3.14 -18.69 3.22
N HIS A 60 -3.36 -17.57 2.54
CA HIS A 60 -4.67 -17.14 2.06
C HIS A 60 -4.60 -16.97 0.54
N GLN A 61 -5.68 -17.31 -0.16
CA GLN A 61 -5.73 -17.17 -1.62
C GLN A 61 -7.06 -16.55 -2.03
N ALA A 62 -7.00 -15.62 -2.97
CA ALA A 62 -8.14 -15.07 -3.66
C ALA A 62 -7.86 -14.90 -5.15
N ALA A 63 -8.93 -14.86 -5.94
CA ALA A 63 -8.85 -14.48 -7.34
C ALA A 63 -10.08 -13.66 -7.75
N ALA A 64 -9.90 -12.76 -8.71
CA ALA A 64 -10.95 -11.98 -9.34
C ALA A 64 -10.71 -11.91 -10.84
N ARG A 65 -11.81 -11.82 -11.59
CA ARG A 65 -11.76 -11.49 -13.01
C ARG A 65 -11.83 -9.97 -13.18
N LEU A 66 -10.90 -9.42 -13.94
CA LEU A 66 -10.79 -8.02 -14.26
C LEU A 66 -11.76 -7.65 -15.41
N PRO A 67 -12.10 -6.36 -15.58
CA PRO A 67 -13.04 -5.92 -16.62
C PRO A 67 -12.59 -6.24 -18.05
N ASP A 68 -11.28 -6.32 -18.29
CA ASP A 68 -10.69 -6.71 -19.59
C ASP A 68 -10.66 -8.24 -19.81
N GLY A 69 -11.18 -9.01 -18.86
CA GLY A 69 -11.23 -10.46 -18.90
C GLY A 69 -9.99 -11.16 -18.36
N ALA A 70 -8.92 -10.41 -18.04
CA ALA A 70 -7.76 -10.95 -17.34
C ALA A 70 -8.15 -11.40 -15.93
N GLU A 71 -7.35 -12.26 -15.33
CA GLU A 71 -7.59 -12.76 -13.99
C GLU A 71 -6.47 -12.34 -13.06
N LEU A 72 -6.85 -11.73 -11.94
CA LEU A 72 -5.98 -11.34 -10.85
C LEU A 72 -6.11 -12.40 -9.76
N ALA A 73 -5.06 -13.19 -9.55
CA ALA A 73 -4.90 -13.96 -8.33
C ALA A 73 -4.06 -13.18 -7.33
N ILE A 74 -4.33 -13.37 -6.04
CA ILE A 74 -3.48 -12.95 -4.94
C ILE A 74 -3.41 -14.10 -3.96
N GLU A 75 -2.20 -14.65 -3.80
CA GLU A 75 -1.85 -15.43 -2.62
C GLU A 75 -1.35 -14.45 -1.55
N LEU A 76 -1.64 -14.66 -0.27
CA LEU A 76 -1.12 -13.88 0.85
C LEU A 76 -0.61 -14.85 1.90
N ASP A 77 0.71 -14.92 2.07
CA ASP A 77 1.31 -15.56 3.24
C ASP A 77 1.40 -14.56 4.38
N VAL A 78 0.40 -14.57 5.27
CA VAL A 78 0.30 -13.65 6.40
C VAL A 78 1.10 -14.21 7.57
N THR A 79 2.24 -13.57 7.84
CA THR A 79 2.99 -13.79 9.08
C THR A 79 2.82 -12.58 9.98
N THR A 80 2.18 -12.76 11.13
CA THR A 80 2.03 -11.70 12.13
C THR A 80 3.33 -11.54 12.92
N ARG A 81 3.88 -10.32 12.92
CA ARG A 81 5.02 -9.96 13.77
C ARG A 81 4.63 -8.77 14.61
N GLY A 82 4.54 -8.97 15.93
CA GLY A 82 4.05 -7.92 16.83
C GLY A 82 2.59 -7.56 16.61
N THR A 83 2.21 -6.35 17.00
CA THR A 83 0.81 -5.88 17.00
C THR A 83 0.40 -5.22 15.69
N ALA A 84 1.34 -4.86 14.82
CA ALA A 84 1.05 -4.03 13.66
C ALA A 84 1.55 -4.58 12.32
N LEU A 85 2.60 -5.42 12.31
CA LEU A 85 3.24 -5.85 11.06
C LEU A 85 2.70 -7.20 10.57
N VAL A 86 2.43 -7.26 9.28
CA VAL A 86 2.18 -8.49 8.53
C VAL A 86 3.16 -8.56 7.37
N ASP A 87 4.01 -9.59 7.30
CA ASP A 87 4.70 -9.88 6.04
C ASP A 87 3.68 -10.41 5.06
N VAL A 88 3.77 -9.97 3.81
CA VAL A 88 2.87 -10.40 2.74
C VAL A 88 3.69 -10.76 1.51
N GLU A 89 3.55 -11.98 1.00
CA GLU A 89 3.93 -12.30 -0.38
C GLU A 89 2.65 -12.32 -1.22
N ALA A 90 2.61 -11.56 -2.32
CA ALA A 90 1.50 -11.51 -3.24
C ALA A 90 1.91 -12.04 -4.62
N LYS A 91 1.28 -13.10 -5.10
CA LYS A 91 1.51 -13.57 -6.48
C LYS A 91 0.39 -13.08 -7.38
N VAL A 92 0.72 -12.14 -8.26
CA VAL A 92 -0.20 -11.59 -9.26
C VAL A 92 0.22 -12.08 -10.64
N GLY A 93 -0.68 -12.79 -11.32
CA GLY A 93 -0.46 -13.21 -12.69
C GLY A 93 -1.76 -13.53 -13.39
N GLU A 94 -1.72 -13.52 -14.74
CA GLU A 94 -2.82 -14.00 -15.57
C GLU A 94 -3.01 -15.50 -15.34
N ALA A 95 -4.10 -15.88 -14.67
CA ALA A 95 -4.48 -17.28 -14.57
C ALA A 95 -5.17 -17.71 -15.86
N LYS A 96 -4.60 -18.70 -16.57
CA LYS A 96 -5.34 -19.44 -17.60
C LYS A 96 -6.10 -20.57 -16.93
N PHE A 97 -7.33 -20.32 -16.51
CA PHE A 97 -8.19 -21.40 -16.01
C PHE A 97 -8.69 -22.24 -17.18
N GLY A 98 -8.27 -23.50 -17.20
CA GLY A 98 -8.97 -24.60 -17.84
C GLY A 98 -9.06 -25.75 -16.84
N GLU A 99 -10.28 -26.25 -16.58
CA GLU A 99 -10.72 -27.45 -15.83
C GLU A 99 -9.98 -27.93 -14.55
N ALA A 100 -8.90 -27.29 -14.13
CA ALA A 100 -8.09 -27.70 -12.98
C ALA A 100 -8.54 -26.98 -11.71
N LYS A 101 -8.54 -27.72 -10.61
CA LYS A 101 -8.89 -27.25 -9.27
C LYS A 101 -7.87 -26.22 -8.78
N PHE A 102 -8.33 -25.27 -7.96
CA PHE A 102 -7.48 -24.36 -7.21
C PHE A 102 -6.39 -25.16 -6.47
N GLY A 103 -5.11 -24.90 -6.78
CA GLY A 103 -3.96 -25.67 -6.27
C GLY A 103 -2.98 -26.21 -7.33
N GLU A 104 -3.38 -26.24 -8.62
CA GLU A 104 -2.50 -26.67 -9.74
C GLU A 104 -2.17 -25.54 -10.74
N ALA A 105 -2.58 -24.30 -10.43
CA ALA A 105 -2.28 -23.15 -11.27
C ALA A 105 -0.76 -22.90 -11.31
N LYS A 106 -0.16 -22.96 -12.50
CA LYS A 106 1.21 -22.47 -12.71
C LYS A 106 1.16 -20.95 -12.81
N PHE A 107 1.45 -20.27 -11.71
CA PHE A 107 1.72 -18.83 -11.71
C PHE A 107 3.04 -18.58 -12.42
N GLY A 108 2.99 -18.34 -13.73
CA GLY A 108 4.14 -17.90 -14.53
C GLY A 108 4.46 -16.41 -14.39
N GLY A 109 3.78 -15.71 -13.47
CA GLY A 109 3.74 -14.26 -13.37
C GLY A 109 4.63 -13.71 -12.25
N THR A 110 5.04 -12.46 -12.44
CA THR A 110 5.79 -11.61 -11.51
C THR A 110 5.39 -11.83 -10.04
N VAL A 111 6.36 -12.12 -9.18
CA VAL A 111 6.14 -12.18 -7.72
C VAL A 111 6.11 -10.75 -7.19
N TRP A 112 5.05 -10.40 -6.47
CA TRP A 112 4.96 -9.14 -5.76
C TRP A 112 5.30 -9.39 -4.30
N ARG A 113 6.14 -8.55 -3.74
CA ARG A 113 6.44 -8.55 -2.30
C ARG A 113 5.57 -7.49 -1.65
N GLY A 114 5.20 -7.69 -0.40
CA GLY A 114 4.29 -6.79 0.29
C GLY A 114 4.65 -6.57 1.76
N MET A 115 4.16 -5.44 2.26
CA MET A 115 4.14 -5.10 3.68
C MET A 115 2.70 -4.85 4.08
N GLY A 116 2.31 -5.38 5.23
CA GLY A 116 1.01 -5.19 5.83
C GLY A 116 1.09 -4.36 7.11
N LEU A 117 0.08 -3.53 7.31
CA LEU A 117 -0.16 -2.73 8.51
C LEU A 117 -1.56 -3.06 9.03
N ARG A 118 -1.67 -3.57 10.25
CA ARG A 118 -3.00 -3.72 10.88
C ARG A 118 -3.61 -2.35 11.10
N ASP A 119 -4.87 -2.18 10.72
CA ASP A 119 -5.57 -0.92 10.94
C ASP A 119 -5.87 -0.72 12.43
N GLU A 120 -5.41 0.38 13.01
CA GLU A 120 -5.69 0.72 14.41
C GLU A 120 -7.19 0.93 14.65
N ALA A 121 -7.91 1.50 13.68
CA ALA A 121 -9.34 1.75 13.80
C ALA A 121 -10.17 0.46 13.64
N SER A 122 -9.62 -0.54 12.96
CA SER A 122 -10.27 -1.82 12.69
C SER A 122 -9.23 -2.95 12.74
N PRO A 123 -8.90 -3.50 13.93
CA PRO A 123 -7.82 -4.48 14.09
C PRO A 123 -7.95 -5.79 13.31
N SER A 124 -9.16 -6.07 12.80
CA SER A 124 -9.48 -7.17 11.87
C SER A 124 -9.12 -6.86 10.42
N THR A 125 -8.69 -5.64 10.11
CA THR A 125 -8.33 -5.17 8.77
C THR A 125 -6.82 -5.04 8.66
N VAL A 126 -6.27 -5.50 7.53
CA VAL A 126 -4.86 -5.35 7.19
C VAL A 126 -4.76 -4.51 5.94
N LEU A 127 -4.07 -3.38 6.04
CA LEU A 127 -3.69 -2.54 4.92
C LEU A 127 -2.44 -3.16 4.32
N VAL A 128 -2.52 -3.60 3.08
CA VAL A 128 -1.39 -4.21 2.37
C VAL A 128 -0.88 -3.22 1.34
N SER A 129 0.44 -3.13 1.20
CA SER A 129 1.12 -2.50 0.07
C SER A 129 2.03 -3.53 -0.58
N CYS A 130 1.76 -3.85 -1.84
CA CYS A 130 2.60 -4.73 -2.64
C CYS A 130 3.44 -3.93 -3.65
N TRP A 131 4.56 -4.51 -4.12
CA TRP A 131 5.41 -3.96 -5.16
C TRP A 131 6.07 -5.06 -6.00
N THR A 132 6.52 -4.69 -7.20
CA THR A 132 7.35 -5.55 -8.07
C THR A 132 8.77 -5.01 -8.18
N GLY A 133 9.72 -5.90 -8.51
CA GLY A 133 11.13 -5.56 -8.66
C GLY A 133 11.92 -5.54 -7.36
N ASP A 134 13.19 -5.11 -7.46
CA ASP A 134 14.17 -5.25 -6.37
C ASP A 134 14.10 -4.12 -5.33
N ALA A 135 13.53 -2.96 -5.69
CA ALA A 135 13.45 -1.81 -4.80
C ALA A 135 12.23 -1.91 -3.88
N ALA A 136 12.45 -2.38 -2.65
CA ALA A 136 11.43 -2.39 -1.62
C ALA A 136 11.04 -0.95 -1.20
N PRO A 137 9.75 -0.67 -0.96
CA PRO A 137 9.34 0.57 -0.34
C PRO A 137 9.97 0.69 1.05
N THR A 138 10.17 1.93 1.45
CA THR A 138 10.61 2.26 2.81
C THR A 138 9.53 1.99 3.84
N GLY A 139 8.25 1.99 3.46
CA GLY A 139 7.18 1.62 4.36
C GLY A 139 5.78 1.79 3.78
N ILE A 140 4.80 1.55 4.64
CA ILE A 140 3.36 1.77 4.43
C ILE A 140 2.83 2.70 5.52
N VAL A 141 1.88 3.55 5.16
CA VAL A 141 1.25 4.52 6.07
C VAL A 141 -0.22 4.71 5.73
N ARG A 142 -1.05 4.74 6.76
CA ARG A 142 -2.41 5.29 6.69
C ARG A 142 -2.36 6.74 7.14
N TYR A 143 -2.85 7.64 6.30
CA TYR A 143 -3.11 9.03 6.70
C TYR A 143 -4.60 9.22 6.88
N THR A 144 -5.02 9.96 7.90
CA THR A 144 -6.44 10.24 8.18
C THR A 144 -6.64 11.72 8.47
N ILE A 145 -7.54 12.38 7.73
CA ILE A 145 -7.97 13.76 8.01
C ILE A 145 -8.78 13.75 9.30
N ARG A 146 -8.24 14.34 10.37
CA ARG A 146 -8.90 14.46 11.67
C ARG A 146 -9.84 15.66 11.70
N ASP A 147 -9.36 16.80 11.24
CA ASP A 147 -10.05 18.09 11.26
C ASP A 147 -9.60 18.95 10.06
N PRO A 148 -10.18 20.15 9.84
CA PRO A 148 -9.88 20.99 8.67
C PRO A 148 -8.42 21.40 8.49
N TYR A 149 -7.54 21.14 9.47
CA TYR A 149 -6.13 21.54 9.41
C TYR A 149 -5.14 20.43 9.80
N THR A 150 -5.63 19.23 10.14
CA THR A 150 -4.80 18.18 10.71
C THR A 150 -5.03 16.83 10.04
N ILE A 151 -3.92 16.20 9.67
CA ILE A 151 -3.86 14.81 9.20
C ILE A 151 -3.02 14.02 10.19
N ASP A 152 -3.54 12.90 10.69
CA ASP A 152 -2.74 11.93 11.43
C ASP A 152 -2.10 10.93 10.48
N ALA A 153 -0.91 10.46 10.84
CA ALA A 153 -0.24 9.36 10.18
C ALA A 153 -0.10 8.19 11.15
N TYR A 154 -0.41 6.98 10.69
CA TYR A 154 -0.12 5.73 11.35
C TYR A 154 0.67 4.86 10.39
N TYR A 155 1.93 4.58 10.70
CA TYR A 155 2.86 4.05 9.71
C TYR A 155 3.75 2.93 10.23
N CYS A 156 4.20 2.10 9.31
CA CYS A 156 5.26 1.15 9.55
C CYS A 156 6.32 1.28 8.44
N SER A 157 7.53 1.60 8.87
CA SER A 157 8.73 1.55 8.02
C SER A 157 9.33 0.14 7.96
N ILE A 158 10.16 -0.10 6.95
CA ILE A 158 10.98 -1.31 6.86
C ILE A 158 11.95 -1.39 8.04
N MET A 159 12.46 -0.26 8.54
CA MET A 159 13.34 -0.24 9.72
C MET A 159 12.60 -0.67 10.99
N SER A 160 11.33 -0.28 11.13
CA SER A 160 10.46 -0.76 12.20
C SER A 160 10.20 -2.26 12.10
N ALA A 161 9.99 -2.76 10.88
CA ALA A 161 9.78 -4.17 10.63
C ALA A 161 11.01 -5.03 10.94
N THR A 162 12.22 -4.54 10.65
CA THR A 162 13.46 -5.31 10.81
C THR A 162 14.14 -5.16 12.17
N SER A 163 13.81 -4.13 12.94
CA SER A 163 14.44 -3.85 14.24
C SER A 163 13.94 -4.75 15.39
N GLY A 164 13.02 -5.68 15.12
CA GLY A 164 12.43 -6.58 16.13
C GLY A 164 11.42 -5.90 17.06
N GLN A 165 11.22 -4.59 16.93
CA GLN A 165 10.21 -3.85 17.68
C GLN A 165 8.81 -4.13 17.12
N HIS A 166 8.66 -4.18 15.78
CA HIS A 166 7.40 -4.47 15.10
C HIS A 166 6.22 -3.55 15.50
N GLU A 167 6.55 -2.35 15.96
CA GLU A 167 5.57 -1.34 16.36
C GLU A 167 5.32 -0.37 15.21
N ALA A 168 4.04 -0.05 15.00
CA ALA A 168 3.68 1.09 14.18
C ALA A 168 3.93 2.40 14.94
N LEU A 169 4.31 3.41 14.17
CA LEU A 169 4.67 4.72 14.64
C LEU A 169 3.62 5.74 14.20
N ARG A 170 3.67 6.94 14.78
CA ARG A 170 2.71 8.01 14.51
C ARG A 170 3.36 9.20 13.83
N GLY A 171 2.56 10.00 13.15
CA GLY A 171 2.97 11.30 12.65
C GLY A 171 1.79 12.25 12.57
N ARG A 172 2.09 13.51 12.25
CA ARG A 172 1.10 14.55 12.10
C ARG A 172 1.48 15.51 11.00
N ALA A 173 0.55 15.75 10.09
CA ALA A 173 0.63 16.81 9.10
C ALA A 173 -0.31 17.95 9.45
N ILE A 174 0.15 19.18 9.23
CA ILE A 174 -0.61 20.41 9.41
C ILE A 174 -0.73 21.13 8.07
N GLY A 175 -1.95 21.49 7.68
CA GLY A 175 -2.27 22.19 6.43
C GLY A 175 -3.76 22.06 6.13
N ASP A 176 -4.27 22.84 5.17
CA ASP A 176 -5.70 22.86 4.85
C ASP A 176 -6.17 21.54 4.23
N THR A 177 -7.21 20.94 4.82
CA THR A 177 -7.79 19.66 4.38
C THR A 177 -9.25 19.79 3.95
N ARG A 178 -9.78 21.02 3.85
CA ARG A 178 -11.20 21.25 3.55
C ARG A 178 -11.63 20.71 2.19
N ASP A 179 -10.70 20.66 1.25
CA ASP A 179 -10.89 20.12 -0.10
C ASP A 179 -10.35 18.68 -0.25
N GLY A 180 -10.10 17.99 0.86
CA GLY A 180 -9.55 16.64 0.90
C GLY A 180 -8.03 16.60 1.09
N PHE A 181 -7.38 15.61 0.49
CA PHE A 181 -5.94 15.38 0.61
C PHE A 181 -5.04 16.18 -0.34
N PRO A 182 -5.45 16.56 -1.56
CA PRO A 182 -4.56 17.33 -2.43
C PRO A 182 -4.17 18.68 -1.79
N GLY A 183 -2.87 18.95 -1.71
CA GLY A 183 -2.39 20.15 -1.03
C GLY A 183 -0.93 20.06 -0.59
N THR A 184 -0.51 21.05 0.19
CA THR A 184 0.82 21.12 0.79
C THR A 184 0.69 21.25 2.30
N TYR A 185 1.46 20.43 3.01
CA TYR A 185 1.39 20.25 4.45
C TYR A 185 2.80 20.31 5.05
N ALA A 186 2.89 20.71 6.32
CA ALA A 186 4.08 20.48 7.14
C ALA A 186 3.87 19.20 7.94
N ILE A 187 4.70 18.18 7.73
CA ILE A 187 4.56 16.87 8.39
C ILE A 187 5.76 16.53 9.26
N THR A 188 5.49 15.94 10.42
CA THR A 188 6.48 15.35 11.33
C THR A 188 6.08 13.93 11.69
N TYR A 189 7.07 13.07 11.95
CA TYR A 189 6.84 11.69 12.41
C TYR A 189 7.56 11.42 13.72
N ASP A 190 6.91 10.69 14.60
CA ASP A 190 7.52 10.08 15.77
C ASP A 190 8.32 8.87 15.29
N GLY A 191 9.61 8.87 15.59
CA GLY A 191 10.54 7.79 15.34
C GLY A 191 10.82 6.99 16.61
N TYR A 192 11.66 5.98 16.45
CA TYR A 192 12.11 5.15 17.57
C TYR A 192 12.85 5.95 18.64
N GLY A 193 12.70 5.52 19.90
CA GLY A 193 13.40 6.12 21.03
C GLY A 193 13.03 7.57 21.31
N GLY A 194 11.82 8.00 20.91
CA GLY A 194 11.35 9.38 21.09
C GLY A 194 11.99 10.38 20.13
N THR A 195 12.62 9.89 19.05
CA THR A 195 13.11 10.77 17.97
C THR A 195 11.93 11.37 17.21
N THR A 196 12.12 12.57 16.64
CA THR A 196 11.14 13.18 15.74
C THR A 196 11.82 13.44 14.40
N TRP A 197 11.17 13.01 13.32
CA TRP A 197 11.61 13.22 11.94
C TRP A 197 10.82 14.37 11.32
N GLY A 198 11.52 15.25 10.59
CA GLY A 198 10.96 16.43 9.96
C GLY A 198 11.35 17.75 10.66
N PRO A 199 10.62 18.85 10.43
CA PRO A 199 9.46 18.94 9.55
C PRO A 199 9.84 18.72 8.08
N PHE A 200 8.97 18.02 7.35
CA PHE A 200 9.03 17.93 5.90
C PHE A 200 7.94 18.81 5.28
N THR A 201 8.25 19.42 4.15
CA THR A 201 7.22 19.91 3.23
C THR A 201 6.66 18.71 2.48
N TRP A 202 5.43 18.33 2.79
CA TRP A 202 4.72 17.21 2.20
C TRP A 202 3.72 17.72 1.18
N THR A 203 3.86 17.31 -0.08
CA THR A 203 2.96 17.71 -1.16
C THR A 203 2.23 16.49 -1.67
N ILE A 204 0.91 16.62 -1.81
CA ILE A 204 0.02 15.59 -2.33
C ILE A 204 -0.66 16.15 -3.57
N THR A 205 -0.54 15.43 -4.69
CA THR A 205 -1.19 15.79 -5.95
C THR A 205 -2.07 14.64 -6.42
N GLN A 206 -3.26 14.97 -6.90
CA GLN A 206 -4.16 13.97 -7.47
C GLN A 206 -3.72 13.56 -8.88
N ARG A 207 -3.74 12.25 -9.14
CA ARG A 207 -3.52 11.64 -10.46
C ARG A 207 -4.62 10.62 -10.73
N GLY A 208 -5.72 11.08 -11.33
CA GLY A 208 -6.92 10.28 -11.47
C GLY A 208 -7.47 9.82 -10.10
N PRO A 209 -7.72 8.52 -9.88
CA PRO A 209 -8.14 7.99 -8.59
C PRO A 209 -7.00 7.80 -7.58
N ALA A 210 -5.77 8.11 -7.97
CA ALA A 210 -4.60 7.95 -7.13
C ALA A 210 -4.00 9.27 -6.66
N LEU A 211 -3.06 9.19 -5.74
CA LEU A 211 -2.36 10.31 -5.15
C LEU A 211 -0.85 10.09 -5.28
N ASP A 212 -0.17 11.10 -5.81
CA ASP A 212 1.29 11.19 -5.79
C ASP A 212 1.71 12.04 -4.59
N LEU A 213 2.74 11.59 -3.88
CA LEU A 213 3.21 12.21 -2.65
C LEU A 213 4.71 12.47 -2.71
N THR A 214 5.14 13.64 -2.24
CA THR A 214 6.55 13.97 -2.10
C THR A 214 6.84 14.59 -0.74
N TRP A 215 7.99 14.25 -0.17
CA TRP A 215 8.49 14.84 1.07
C TRP A 215 9.79 15.57 0.76
N HIS A 216 9.82 16.86 1.07
CA HIS A 216 11.02 17.69 0.93
C HIS A 216 11.51 18.16 2.30
N GLN A 217 12.82 18.25 2.47
CA GLN A 217 13.46 18.89 3.62
C GLN A 217 14.52 19.85 3.11
N ASN A 218 14.46 21.11 3.53
CA ASN A 218 15.40 22.15 3.08
C ASN A 218 15.50 22.25 1.54
N GLY A 219 14.38 22.08 0.83
CA GLY A 219 14.31 22.11 -0.63
C GLY A 219 14.79 20.83 -1.33
N GLN A 220 15.35 19.86 -0.62
CA GLN A 220 15.77 18.58 -1.18
C GLN A 220 14.64 17.55 -1.11
N LEU A 221 14.42 16.81 -2.20
CA LEU A 221 13.51 15.66 -2.22
C LEU A 221 14.10 14.51 -1.39
N TRP A 222 13.35 14.07 -0.38
CA TRP A 222 13.75 12.99 0.54
C TRP A 222 13.03 11.70 0.24
N MET A 223 11.72 11.77 0.00
CA MET A 223 10.89 10.61 -0.26
C MET A 223 9.88 10.92 -1.36
N THR A 224 9.49 9.87 -2.06
CA THR A 224 8.36 9.83 -2.98
C THR A 224 7.43 8.72 -2.56
N GLY A 225 6.15 8.87 -2.83
CA GLY A 225 5.15 7.90 -2.43
C GLY A 225 3.93 8.00 -3.28
N PHE A 226 3.11 6.98 -3.16
CA PHE A 226 1.93 6.81 -3.96
C PHE A 226 0.84 6.18 -3.10
N GLY A 227 -0.42 6.56 -3.33
CA GLY A 227 -1.50 6.02 -2.53
C GLY A 227 -2.88 6.21 -3.13
N PHE A 228 -3.85 5.67 -2.41
CA PHE A 228 -5.26 5.71 -2.77
C PHE A 228 -6.10 6.09 -1.56
N VAL A 229 -7.24 6.70 -1.83
CA VAL A 229 -8.28 6.88 -0.81
C VAL A 229 -8.77 5.52 -0.35
N ASP A 230 -8.91 5.33 0.96
CA ASP A 230 -9.45 4.12 1.53
C ASP A 230 -10.96 4.04 1.20
N PRO A 231 -11.43 3.02 0.45
CA PRO A 231 -12.84 2.89 0.13
C PRO A 231 -13.75 2.73 1.37
N ALA A 232 -13.21 2.23 2.49
CA ALA A 232 -13.98 2.11 3.74
C ALA A 232 -14.02 3.42 4.54
N ASP A 233 -13.07 4.33 4.31
CA ASP A 233 -12.99 5.62 4.97
C ASP A 233 -12.43 6.68 4.00
N PRO A 234 -13.31 7.47 3.33
CA PRO A 234 -12.88 8.49 2.39
C PRO A 234 -12.04 9.62 3.02
N ARG A 235 -11.97 9.69 4.35
CA ARG A 235 -11.09 10.61 5.07
C ARG A 235 -9.70 10.02 5.31
N SER A 236 -9.45 8.80 4.85
CA SER A 236 -8.16 8.15 4.91
C SER A 236 -7.58 7.88 3.53
N ILE A 237 -6.24 7.88 3.46
CA ILE A 237 -5.49 7.35 2.31
C ILE A 237 -4.48 6.33 2.81
N ILE A 238 -4.21 5.33 1.98
CA ILE A 238 -3.18 4.31 2.21
C ILE A 238 -2.08 4.57 1.21
N VAL A 239 -0.86 4.76 1.72
CA VAL A 239 0.28 5.21 0.95
C VAL A 239 1.45 4.27 1.18
N ASN A 240 2.15 3.94 0.10
CA ASN A 240 3.49 3.42 0.15
C ASN A 240 4.50 4.52 -0.17
N TYR A 241 5.67 4.46 0.45
CA TYR A 241 6.69 5.49 0.24
C TYR A 241 8.08 4.87 0.17
N SER A 242 8.96 5.54 -0.57
CA SER A 242 10.33 5.12 -0.85
C SER A 242 11.26 6.32 -0.73
N GLY A 243 12.50 6.07 -0.27
CA GLY A 243 13.57 7.05 -0.36
C GLY A 243 13.77 7.51 -1.81
N ALA A 244 13.92 8.81 -2.01
CA ALA A 244 14.28 9.34 -3.32
C ALA A 244 15.69 8.86 -3.69
N LYS A 245 15.84 8.25 -4.87
CA LYS A 245 17.18 7.93 -5.39
C LYS A 245 17.92 9.26 -5.61
N ARG A 246 19.08 9.39 -4.96
CA ARG A 246 20.02 10.48 -5.23
C ARG A 246 20.76 10.24 -6.53
#